data_AF-A0A935YLU5-F1
#
_entry.id   AF-A0A935YLU5-F1
#
_cell.length_a   1.000
_cell.length_b   1.000
_cell.length_c   1.000
_cell.angle_alpha   90.00
_cell.angle_beta   90.00
_cell.angle_gamma   90.00
#
_symmetry.space_group_name_H-M   'P 1'
#
loop_
_entity.id
_entity.type
_entity.pdbx_description
1 polymer ?
#
loop_
_entity_poly.entity_id
_entity_poly.type
_entity_poly.pdbx_seq_one_letter_code
_entity_poly.pdbx_strand_id
1 'polypeptide(L)'
;MISSFAAQSSLDPVAVIVTLPKAVPTVLAVGAFLKNTLCLTHGTKALISRDVGNLESIDAVRGFEACAEGLLQVASGLPVAVAHDLHPDFHSTRWAEAFAAGMGIPAVAVQHHHAHVAAVMAEHGTDQPALGLALDGFGLGADRQSWGGELLCVDADGYRRLGHLAPLAQPGGDKAAREPWRMGAAALFALGRAENIARYFDRHSGADVIARMLRQNINCPPTTSCGRLFDAACGLLKVKPVASFEGEAPMELERLATHPQADAGLWRLEAGVLDLRPLLERLIGLTAVDGANLFHGTLADAMAAWVDWAAEHEGIRRVALSGGCFLNQVLSRRLIDALRRRNIVPLQPIRLPPGDSAISLGQAWAAAISATKG
;
A
#
# COMPACT_ATOMS: atom_id res chain seq x y z
N MET A 1 18.97 21.66 32.38
CA MET A 1 19.92 20.73 33.00
C MET A 1 20.40 19.79 31.92
N ILE A 2 21.56 20.11 31.34
CA ILE A 2 22.19 19.34 30.27
C ILE A 2 23.11 18.35 30.98
N SER A 3 22.84 17.05 30.86
CA SER A 3 23.73 16.00 31.36
C SER A 3 23.75 14.82 30.40
N SER A 4 24.82 14.79 29.60
CA SER A 4 25.68 13.62 29.38
C SER A 4 24.99 12.26 29.17
N PHE A 5 24.73 11.94 27.91
CA PHE A 5 24.91 10.59 27.37
C PHE A 5 25.54 10.69 25.98
N ALA A 6 26.87 10.80 25.94
CA ALA A 6 27.66 10.58 24.74
C ALA A 6 28.34 9.21 24.87
N ALA A 7 27.88 8.27 24.05
CA ALA A 7 28.62 7.19 23.39
C ALA A 7 27.80 5.90 23.35
N GLN A 8 26.96 5.76 22.33
CA GLN A 8 26.74 4.49 21.63
C GLN A 8 26.22 4.76 20.22
N SER A 9 27.05 4.38 19.23
CA SER A 9 26.80 4.32 17.78
C SER A 9 26.75 5.64 16.99
N SER A 10 27.92 6.09 16.51
CA SER A 10 28.09 7.04 15.39
C SER A 10 27.80 6.37 14.03
N LEU A 11 26.64 5.75 13.88
CA LEU A 11 26.17 5.30 12.58
C LEU A 11 25.44 6.46 11.91
N ASP A 12 25.83 6.79 10.68
CA ASP A 12 25.13 7.74 9.83
C ASP A 12 23.62 7.37 9.80
N PRO A 13 22.73 8.27 10.27
CA PRO A 13 21.29 8.00 10.33
C PRO A 13 20.69 7.88 8.93
N VAL A 14 21.37 8.39 7.90
CA VAL A 14 20.93 8.36 6.51
C VAL A 14 21.37 7.06 5.82
N ALA A 15 20.42 6.33 5.25
CA ALA A 15 20.69 5.14 4.44
C ALA A 15 20.66 5.44 2.94
N VAL A 16 19.72 6.28 2.51
CA VAL A 16 19.48 6.59 1.10
C VAL A 16 19.30 8.09 0.94
N ILE A 17 19.89 8.65 -0.11
CA ILE A 17 19.66 10.03 -0.53
C ILE A 17 18.98 10.01 -1.89
N VAL A 18 17.80 10.62 -1.97
CA VAL A 18 17.08 10.86 -3.22
C VAL A 18 17.29 12.32 -3.62
N THR A 19 17.65 12.54 -4.89
CA THR A 19 17.76 13.90 -5.44
C THR A 19 16.40 14.35 -5.92
N LEU A 20 15.92 15.46 -5.38
CA LEU A 20 14.64 16.08 -5.73
C LEU A 20 14.85 17.04 -6.92
N PRO A 21 13.82 17.23 -7.77
CA PRO A 21 13.91 18.03 -9.00
C PRO A 21 14.09 19.53 -8.73
N LYS A 22 13.67 19.99 -7.55
CA LYS A 22 13.70 21.38 -7.12
C LYS A 22 14.01 21.47 -5.64
N ALA A 23 14.47 22.64 -5.21
CA ALA A 23 14.62 22.92 -3.80
C ALA A 23 13.24 22.96 -3.13
N VAL A 24 13.09 22.23 -2.04
CA VAL A 24 11.86 22.20 -1.24
C VAL A 24 12.16 22.54 0.23
N PRO A 25 11.15 23.00 1.00
CA PRO A 25 11.32 23.25 2.43
C PRO A 25 11.78 22.02 3.19
N THR A 26 12.41 22.24 4.35
CA THR A 26 12.80 21.15 5.24
C THR A 26 11.58 20.61 5.98
N VAL A 27 11.20 19.38 5.67
CA VAL A 27 10.09 18.66 6.29
C VAL A 27 10.63 17.34 6.82
N LEU A 28 10.32 17.03 8.07
CA LEU A 28 10.55 15.70 8.65
C LEU A 28 9.30 14.85 8.42
N ALA A 29 9.42 13.67 7.85
CA ALA A 29 8.34 12.72 7.71
C ALA A 29 8.65 11.44 8.49
N VAL A 30 7.67 10.95 9.24
CA VAL A 30 7.86 9.89 10.24
C VAL A 30 7.44 8.49 9.78
N GLY A 31 6.99 8.36 8.53
CA GLY A 31 6.71 7.08 7.88
C GLY A 31 5.44 6.37 8.33
N ALA A 32 5.37 5.08 7.99
CA ALA A 32 4.28 4.16 8.31
C ALA A 32 4.54 3.37 9.60
N PHE A 33 3.65 2.44 9.96
CA PHE A 33 3.84 1.55 11.11
C PHE A 33 4.76 0.36 10.81
N LEU A 34 4.59 -0.27 9.65
CA LEU A 34 5.39 -1.41 9.20
C LEU A 34 6.62 -0.92 8.43
N LYS A 35 7.75 -1.63 8.56
CA LYS A 35 9.01 -1.33 7.83
C LYS A 35 9.36 0.16 7.87
N ASN A 36 9.27 0.75 9.06
CA ASN A 36 9.29 2.19 9.23
C ASN A 36 10.64 2.77 8.80
N THR A 37 10.56 3.83 8.00
CA THR A 37 11.68 4.74 7.72
C THR A 37 11.21 6.15 8.00
N LEU A 38 12.15 7.05 8.24
CA LEU A 38 11.92 8.48 8.32
C LEU A 38 12.58 9.17 7.12
N CYS A 39 12.07 10.34 6.75
CA CYS A 39 12.64 11.15 5.68
C CYS A 39 12.77 12.60 6.12
N LEU A 40 13.92 13.21 5.85
CA LEU A 40 14.11 14.66 5.99
C LEU A 40 14.41 15.27 4.63
N THR A 41 13.57 16.19 4.16
CA THR A 41 13.89 16.99 2.98
C THR A 41 14.79 18.16 3.35
N HIS A 42 15.72 18.53 2.46
CA HIS A 42 16.54 19.72 2.62
C HIS A 42 17.09 20.18 1.26
N GLY A 43 16.65 21.35 0.80
CA GLY A 43 17.00 21.84 -0.53
C GLY A 43 16.55 20.84 -1.59
N THR A 44 17.49 20.35 -2.41
CA THR A 44 17.23 19.39 -3.50
C THR A 44 17.45 17.93 -3.08
N LYS A 45 17.45 17.63 -1.78
CA LYS A 45 17.68 16.26 -1.27
C LYS A 45 16.57 15.82 -0.34
N ALA A 46 16.25 14.54 -0.41
CA ALA A 46 15.51 13.80 0.60
C ALA A 46 16.46 12.77 1.23
N LEU A 47 16.65 12.87 2.54
CA LEU A 47 17.50 12.01 3.34
C LEU A 47 16.62 10.96 4.01
N ILE A 48 16.69 9.71 3.57
CA ILE A 48 15.87 8.62 4.09
C ILE A 48 16.70 7.82 5.09
N SER A 49 16.11 7.51 6.24
CA SER A 49 16.77 6.75 7.28
C SER A 49 16.99 5.29 6.92
N ARG A 50 17.72 4.58 7.79
CA ARG A 50 17.67 3.13 7.84
C ARG A 50 16.28 2.64 8.23
N ASP A 51 15.98 1.40 7.88
CA ASP A 51 14.78 0.70 8.32
C ASP A 51 14.83 0.48 9.85
N VAL A 52 13.84 1.00 10.54
CA VAL A 52 13.63 0.85 11.99
C VAL A 52 12.87 -0.44 12.31
N GLY A 53 12.20 -1.03 11.31
CA GLY A 53 11.34 -2.18 11.45
C GLY A 53 9.89 -1.81 11.80
N ASN A 54 9.16 -2.76 12.38
CA ASN A 54 7.76 -2.54 12.78
C ASN A 54 7.71 -1.86 14.14
N LEU A 55 6.90 -0.81 14.28
CA LEU A 55 6.78 -0.01 15.52
C LEU A 55 5.92 -0.70 16.59
N GLU A 56 6.09 -2.00 16.79
CA GLU A 56 5.32 -2.84 17.73
C GLU A 56 6.00 -3.05 19.09
N SER A 57 7.33 -2.85 19.16
CA SER A 57 8.13 -3.07 20.36
C SER A 57 8.72 -1.78 20.92
N ILE A 58 9.05 -1.79 22.22
CA ILE A 58 9.70 -0.65 22.88
C ILE A 58 11.05 -0.34 22.24
N ASP A 59 11.80 -1.36 21.82
CA ASP A 59 13.10 -1.17 21.18
C ASP A 59 12.96 -0.55 19.79
N ALA A 60 11.93 -0.93 19.02
CA ALA A 60 11.62 -0.28 17.73
C ALA A 60 11.22 1.19 17.92
N VAL A 61 10.42 1.50 18.95
CA VAL A 61 10.06 2.87 19.32
C VAL A 61 11.28 3.72 19.69
N ARG A 62 12.19 3.19 20.52
CA ARG A 62 13.44 3.89 20.86
C ARG A 62 14.34 4.08 19.64
N GLY A 63 14.41 3.07 18.76
CA GLY A 63 15.12 3.15 17.49
C GLY A 63 14.56 4.25 16.58
N PHE A 64 13.24 4.37 16.51
CA PHE A 64 12.53 5.43 15.80
C PHE A 64 12.89 6.82 16.35
N GLU A 65 12.78 7.03 17.66
CA GLU A 65 13.08 8.30 18.31
C GLU A 65 14.55 8.73 18.09
N ALA A 66 15.49 7.80 18.30
CA ALA A 66 16.91 8.04 18.05
C ALA A 66 17.21 8.36 16.58
N CYS A 67 16.47 7.74 15.65
CA CYS A 67 16.60 8.00 14.23
C CYS A 67 16.09 9.40 13.85
N ALA A 68 14.94 9.81 14.41
CA ALA A 68 14.41 11.16 14.21
C ALA A 68 15.38 12.23 14.72
N GLU A 69 15.93 12.05 15.92
CA GLU A 69 16.96 12.94 16.47
C GLU A 69 18.21 12.99 15.58
N GLY A 70 18.68 11.83 15.11
CA GLY A 70 19.83 11.74 14.21
C GLY A 70 19.63 12.50 12.90
N LEU A 71 18.46 12.35 12.24
CA LEU A 71 18.15 13.09 11.02
C LEU A 71 18.12 14.62 11.25
N LEU A 72 17.54 15.05 12.37
CA LEU A 72 17.48 16.48 12.73
C LEU A 72 18.88 17.07 12.99
N GLN A 73 19.82 16.27 13.52
CA GLN A 73 21.22 16.70 13.70
C GLN A 73 21.99 16.84 12.38
N VAL A 74 21.62 16.09 11.35
CA VAL A 74 22.21 16.21 10.00
C VAL A 74 21.70 17.47 9.28
N ALA A 75 20.52 17.96 9.65
CA ALA A 75 19.93 19.14 9.06
C ALA A 75 20.72 20.40 9.41
N SER A 76 21.00 21.26 8.42
CA SER A 76 21.55 22.61 8.68
C SER A 76 20.47 23.62 9.11
N GLY A 77 19.27 23.16 9.47
CA GLY A 77 18.13 24.00 9.87
C GLY A 77 16.98 23.16 10.45
N LEU A 78 16.06 23.82 11.15
CA LEU A 78 14.89 23.17 11.75
C LEU A 78 13.81 22.89 10.68
N PRO A 79 13.04 21.79 10.82
CA PRO A 79 11.93 21.52 9.93
C PRO A 79 10.84 22.59 10.08
N VAL A 80 10.23 22.94 8.96
CA VAL A 80 9.08 23.86 8.92
C VAL A 80 7.74 23.14 9.12
N ALA A 81 7.75 21.80 9.03
CA ALA A 81 6.59 20.94 9.26
C ALA A 81 7.05 19.51 9.60
N VAL A 82 6.18 18.74 10.25
CA VAL A 82 6.34 17.28 10.37
C VAL A 82 5.18 16.56 9.71
N ALA A 83 5.47 15.66 8.77
CA ALA A 83 4.47 14.88 8.07
C ALA A 83 4.32 13.47 8.68
N HIS A 84 3.10 12.97 8.76
CA HIS A 84 2.80 11.66 9.35
C HIS A 84 1.61 10.98 8.64
N ASP A 85 1.38 9.69 8.93
CA ASP A 85 0.24 8.95 8.39
C ASP A 85 -1.09 9.43 9.02
N LEU A 86 -2.22 9.23 8.34
CA LEU A 86 -3.55 9.53 8.89
C LEU A 86 -3.92 8.66 10.09
N HIS A 87 -3.27 7.51 10.29
CA HIS A 87 -3.62 6.61 11.37
C HIS A 87 -3.30 7.23 12.75
N PRO A 88 -4.31 7.51 13.60
CA PRO A 88 -4.10 8.27 14.85
C PRO A 88 -3.38 7.45 15.93
N ASP A 89 -3.54 6.12 15.91
CA ASP A 89 -2.95 5.26 16.96
C ASP A 89 -1.48 4.90 16.72
N PHE A 90 -0.91 5.24 15.56
CA PHE A 90 0.49 4.97 15.29
C PHE A 90 1.37 5.74 16.27
N HIS A 91 2.41 5.09 16.78
CA HIS A 91 3.39 5.76 17.64
C HIS A 91 4.06 6.92 16.88
N SER A 92 4.43 6.72 15.62
CA SER A 92 5.00 7.76 14.76
C SER A 92 4.08 8.98 14.63
N THR A 93 2.78 8.77 14.41
CA THR A 93 1.76 9.85 14.35
C THR A 93 1.72 10.66 15.65
N ARG A 94 1.56 9.99 16.79
CA ARG A 94 1.48 10.68 18.10
C ARG A 94 2.78 11.42 18.44
N TRP A 95 3.94 10.84 18.08
CA TRP A 95 5.23 11.49 18.24
C TRP A 95 5.33 12.75 17.36
N ALA A 96 4.91 12.67 16.09
CA ALA A 96 4.94 13.79 15.17
C ALA A 96 4.06 14.96 15.65
N GLU A 97 2.85 14.68 16.12
CA GLU A 97 1.94 15.68 16.69
C GLU A 97 2.54 16.37 17.93
N ALA A 98 3.11 15.59 18.85
CA ALA A 98 3.74 16.12 20.06
C ALA A 98 4.99 16.96 19.74
N PHE A 99 5.83 16.50 18.82
CA PHE A 99 7.02 17.23 18.35
C PHE A 99 6.63 18.54 17.67
N ALA A 100 5.64 18.50 16.77
CA ALA A 100 5.15 19.67 16.06
C ALA A 100 4.59 20.73 17.04
N ALA A 101 3.80 20.30 18.03
CA ALA A 101 3.28 21.17 19.09
C ALA A 101 4.42 21.79 19.94
N GLY A 102 5.43 21.01 20.30
CA GLY A 102 6.59 21.49 21.06
C GLY A 102 7.45 22.51 20.30
N MET A 103 7.49 22.40 18.97
CA MET A 103 8.24 23.31 18.10
C MET A 103 7.42 24.49 17.56
N GLY A 104 6.10 24.48 17.72
CA GLY A 104 5.22 25.49 17.13
C GLY A 104 5.14 25.43 15.60
N ILE A 105 5.29 24.23 15.02
CA ILE A 105 5.22 23.98 13.57
C ILE A 105 4.00 23.09 13.25
N PRO A 106 3.49 23.09 12.01
CA PRO A 106 2.38 22.23 11.62
C PRO A 106 2.76 20.74 11.60
N ALA A 107 1.83 19.91 12.10
CA ALA A 107 1.77 18.48 11.83
C ALA A 107 0.87 18.25 10.60
N VAL A 108 1.43 17.70 9.53
CA VAL A 108 0.75 17.49 8.24
C VAL A 108 0.40 16.01 8.09
N ALA A 109 -0.87 15.68 8.23
CA ALA A 109 -1.33 14.32 8.03
C ALA A 109 -1.44 14.02 6.52
N VAL A 110 -0.77 12.97 6.05
CA VAL A 110 -0.75 12.53 4.65
C VAL A 110 -1.32 11.13 4.58
N GLN A 111 -2.32 10.93 3.71
CA GLN A 111 -2.95 9.63 3.56
C GLN A 111 -1.97 8.57 3.01
N HIS A 112 -2.05 7.35 3.55
CA HIS A 112 -1.12 6.26 3.26
C HIS A 112 -0.90 5.98 1.76
N HIS A 113 -1.98 5.80 0.99
CA HIS A 113 -1.90 5.49 -0.44
C HIS A 113 -1.49 6.70 -1.29
N HIS A 114 -1.89 7.91 -0.86
CA HIS A 114 -1.35 9.15 -1.41
C HIS A 114 0.16 9.23 -1.19
N ALA A 115 0.67 8.88 0.00
CA ALA A 115 2.10 8.84 0.27
C ALA A 115 2.83 7.80 -0.61
N HIS A 116 2.28 6.60 -0.82
CA HIS A 116 2.82 5.61 -1.76
C HIS A 116 3.02 6.20 -3.16
N VAL A 117 2.00 6.90 -3.67
CA VAL A 117 2.04 7.53 -5.00
C VAL A 117 3.01 8.72 -5.04
N ALA A 118 2.96 9.58 -4.02
CA ALA A 118 3.82 10.75 -3.89
C ALA A 118 5.30 10.37 -3.81
N ALA A 119 5.64 9.22 -3.19
CA ALA A 119 7.01 8.73 -3.15
C ALA A 119 7.56 8.46 -4.55
N VAL A 120 6.78 7.78 -5.41
CA VAL A 120 7.17 7.54 -6.81
C VAL A 120 7.26 8.87 -7.58
N MET A 121 6.32 9.79 -7.37
CA MET A 121 6.38 11.11 -8.00
C MET A 121 7.64 11.89 -7.60
N ALA A 122 8.06 11.79 -6.34
CA ALA A 122 9.27 12.42 -5.82
C ALA A 122 10.53 11.86 -6.51
N GLU A 123 10.62 10.53 -6.67
CA GLU A 123 11.75 9.88 -7.33
C GLU A 123 11.85 10.23 -8.82
N HIS A 124 10.70 10.40 -9.49
CA HIS A 124 10.64 10.86 -10.89
C HIS A 124 10.74 12.38 -11.03
N GLY A 125 10.77 13.11 -9.91
CA GLY A 125 10.85 14.55 -9.89
C GLY A 125 9.70 15.27 -10.59
N THR A 126 8.49 14.71 -10.51
CA THR A 126 7.29 15.30 -11.11
C THR A 126 6.40 15.93 -10.05
N ASP A 127 6.06 17.21 -10.24
CA ASP A 127 4.98 17.90 -9.52
C ASP A 127 3.71 18.06 -10.38
N GLN A 128 3.75 17.54 -11.62
CA GLN A 128 2.60 17.51 -12.51
C GLN A 128 1.59 16.46 -12.04
N PRO A 129 0.28 16.69 -12.27
CA PRO A 129 -0.75 15.71 -11.96
C PRO A 129 -0.45 14.34 -12.57
N ALA A 130 -0.66 13.30 -11.77
CA ALA A 130 -0.46 11.91 -12.12
C ALA A 130 -1.62 11.06 -11.62
N LEU A 131 -1.95 10.01 -12.37
CA LEU A 131 -2.73 8.92 -11.80
C LEU A 131 -1.85 8.14 -10.83
N GLY A 132 -2.45 7.53 -9.82
CA GLY A 132 -1.78 6.66 -8.87
C GLY A 132 -2.55 5.36 -8.73
N LEU A 133 -1.94 4.24 -9.10
CA LEU A 133 -2.48 2.91 -8.82
C LEU A 133 -1.76 2.38 -7.58
N ALA A 134 -2.43 2.44 -6.44
CA ALA A 134 -1.90 2.05 -5.14
C ALA A 134 -2.43 0.66 -4.74
N LEU A 135 -1.58 -0.37 -4.83
CA LEU A 135 -1.94 -1.76 -4.57
C LEU A 135 -1.17 -2.30 -3.36
N ASP A 136 -1.85 -2.51 -2.25
CA ASP A 136 -1.25 -2.85 -0.97
C ASP A 136 -2.10 -3.84 -0.14
N GLY A 137 -1.57 -4.28 1.00
CA GLY A 137 -2.24 -5.14 1.96
C GLY A 137 -3.26 -4.38 2.83
N PHE A 138 -2.87 -3.23 3.37
CA PHE A 138 -3.72 -2.40 4.22
C PHE A 138 -3.18 -0.97 4.30
N GLY A 139 -4.06 0.00 4.22
CA GLY A 139 -3.82 1.35 4.73
C GLY A 139 -5.13 2.01 5.13
N LEU A 140 -5.07 2.91 6.12
CA LEU A 140 -6.27 3.58 6.59
C LEU A 140 -6.78 4.58 5.53
N GLY A 141 -7.99 4.34 5.05
CA GLY A 141 -8.70 5.28 4.18
C GLY A 141 -9.14 6.52 4.92
N ALA A 142 -9.38 7.62 4.18
CA ALA A 142 -9.93 8.85 4.76
C ALA A 142 -11.34 8.66 5.34
N ASP A 143 -12.06 7.63 4.86
CA ASP A 143 -13.35 7.16 5.37
C ASP A 143 -13.22 6.13 6.51
N ARG A 144 -12.01 5.96 7.05
CA ARG A 144 -11.65 4.97 8.08
C ARG A 144 -11.86 3.51 7.65
N GLN A 145 -11.98 3.24 6.34
CA GLN A 145 -12.05 1.89 5.81
C GLN A 145 -10.66 1.33 5.51
N SER A 146 -10.57 0.01 5.37
CA SER A 146 -9.35 -0.67 4.94
C SER A 146 -9.18 -0.53 3.42
N TRP A 147 -8.24 0.32 3.01
CA TRP A 147 -7.86 0.49 1.61
C TRP A 147 -6.67 -0.41 1.26
N GLY A 148 -6.42 -0.57 -0.04
CA GLY A 148 -5.27 -1.32 -0.57
C GLY A 148 -5.39 -1.67 -2.05
N GLY A 149 -6.37 -1.13 -2.76
CA GLY A 149 -6.58 -1.36 -4.19
C GLY A 149 -7.27 -0.14 -4.76
N GLU A 150 -6.52 0.96 -4.83
CA GLU A 150 -7.05 2.30 -5.04
C GLU A 150 -6.52 2.91 -6.34
N LEU A 151 -7.39 3.63 -7.04
CA LEU A 151 -7.01 4.47 -8.15
C LEU A 151 -7.22 5.94 -7.77
N LEU A 152 -6.13 6.71 -7.77
CA LEU A 152 -6.07 8.08 -7.30
C LEU A 152 -5.69 9.02 -8.46
N CYS A 153 -6.15 10.27 -8.39
CA CYS A 153 -5.51 11.40 -9.05
C CYS A 153 -4.71 12.14 -7.98
N VAL A 154 -3.42 12.36 -8.20
CA VAL A 154 -2.52 13.04 -7.26
C VAL A 154 -1.88 14.23 -7.95
N ASP A 155 -1.92 15.37 -7.27
CA ASP A 155 -1.31 16.62 -7.71
C ASP A 155 -0.71 17.37 -6.52
N ALA A 156 -0.32 18.63 -6.72
CA ALA A 156 0.31 19.44 -5.67
C ALA A 156 -0.67 19.90 -4.57
N ASP A 157 -1.99 19.77 -4.77
CA ASP A 157 -3.03 20.13 -3.78
C ASP A 157 -3.49 18.92 -2.96
N GLY A 158 -3.07 17.71 -3.35
CA GLY A 158 -3.27 16.49 -2.60
C GLY A 158 -3.71 15.35 -3.51
N TYR A 159 -4.80 14.69 -3.14
CA TYR A 159 -5.30 13.54 -3.90
C TYR A 159 -6.82 13.49 -3.97
N ARG A 160 -7.33 12.84 -5.01
CA ARG A 160 -8.73 12.51 -5.19
C ARG A 160 -8.87 11.02 -5.52
N ARG A 161 -9.69 10.29 -4.77
CA ARG A 161 -9.98 8.88 -5.05
C ARG A 161 -10.91 8.79 -6.25
N LEU A 162 -10.42 8.23 -7.36
CA LEU A 162 -11.16 8.05 -8.60
C LEU A 162 -11.95 6.74 -8.62
N GLY A 163 -11.47 5.75 -7.88
CA GLY A 163 -12.04 4.42 -7.86
C GLY A 163 -11.37 3.50 -6.85
N HIS A 164 -11.91 2.30 -6.71
CA HIS A 164 -11.33 1.23 -5.90
C HIS A 164 -11.72 -0.16 -6.40
N LEU A 165 -11.06 -1.20 -5.89
CA LEU A 165 -11.53 -2.57 -6.06
C LEU A 165 -12.88 -2.79 -5.39
N ALA A 166 -13.75 -3.62 -5.99
CA ALA A 166 -15.00 -4.01 -5.37
C ALA A 166 -14.75 -4.58 -3.96
N PRO A 167 -15.42 -4.07 -2.91
CA PRO A 167 -15.13 -4.48 -1.54
C PRO A 167 -15.39 -5.98 -1.29
N LEU A 168 -14.50 -6.60 -0.52
CA LEU A 168 -14.71 -7.92 0.08
C LEU A 168 -14.80 -7.78 1.60
N ALA A 169 -15.50 -8.71 2.24
CA ALA A 169 -15.50 -8.82 3.70
C ALA A 169 -14.18 -9.45 4.18
N GLN A 170 -13.63 -8.97 5.30
CA GLN A 170 -12.41 -9.50 5.90
C GLN A 170 -12.70 -10.23 7.23
N PRO A 171 -13.19 -11.49 7.19
CA PRO A 171 -13.65 -12.19 8.39
C PRO A 171 -12.52 -12.49 9.37
N GLY A 172 -12.58 -11.86 10.54
CA GLY A 172 -11.57 -11.96 11.59
C GLY A 172 -10.49 -10.87 11.56
N GLY A 173 -10.66 -9.81 10.76
CA GLY A 173 -9.71 -8.71 10.69
C GLY A 173 -8.31 -9.19 10.28
N ASP A 174 -7.28 -8.83 11.05
CA ASP A 174 -5.87 -9.16 10.76
C ASP A 174 -5.59 -10.65 10.58
N LYS A 175 -6.41 -11.53 11.19
CA LYS A 175 -6.28 -12.97 10.99
C LYS A 175 -6.46 -13.37 9.52
N ALA A 176 -7.24 -12.64 8.75
CA ALA A 176 -7.47 -12.93 7.33
C ALA A 176 -6.18 -12.79 6.49
N ALA A 177 -5.23 -11.94 6.90
CA ALA A 177 -3.92 -11.80 6.25
C ALA A 177 -2.98 -12.99 6.50
N ARG A 178 -3.18 -13.73 7.59
CA ARG A 178 -2.42 -14.95 7.93
C ARG A 178 -3.15 -16.24 7.59
N GLU A 179 -4.44 -16.18 7.37
CA GLU A 179 -5.28 -17.32 7.04
C GLU A 179 -6.04 -17.06 5.71
N PRO A 180 -5.37 -17.09 4.53
CA PRO A 180 -6.00 -16.82 3.23
C PRO A 180 -7.28 -17.61 2.93
N TRP A 181 -7.45 -18.80 3.52
CA TRP A 181 -8.70 -19.56 3.41
C TRP A 181 -9.94 -18.76 3.87
N ARG A 182 -9.77 -17.83 4.82
CA ARG A 182 -10.82 -16.91 5.28
C ARG A 182 -11.25 -15.93 4.20
N MET A 183 -10.31 -15.38 3.44
CA MET A 183 -10.62 -14.52 2.30
C MET A 183 -11.23 -15.33 1.14
N GLY A 184 -10.83 -16.59 0.95
CA GLY A 184 -11.52 -17.51 0.04
C GLY A 184 -12.98 -17.76 0.45
N ALA A 185 -13.27 -17.91 1.75
CA ALA A 185 -14.64 -18.00 2.26
C ALA A 185 -15.43 -16.70 2.04
N ALA A 186 -14.79 -15.53 2.21
CA ALA A 186 -15.40 -14.24 1.90
C ALA A 186 -15.72 -14.09 0.41
N ALA A 187 -14.86 -14.59 -0.49
CA ALA A 187 -15.13 -14.63 -1.92
C ALA A 187 -16.35 -15.51 -2.25
N LEU A 188 -16.44 -16.72 -1.69
CA LEU A 188 -17.62 -17.58 -1.85
C LEU A 188 -18.89 -16.88 -1.34
N PHE A 189 -18.82 -16.18 -0.21
CA PHE A 189 -19.94 -15.41 0.31
C PHE A 189 -20.36 -14.28 -0.63
N ALA A 190 -19.40 -13.49 -1.13
CA ALA A 190 -19.65 -12.38 -2.06
C ALA A 190 -20.22 -12.84 -3.41
N LEU A 191 -19.99 -14.10 -3.77
CA LEU A 191 -20.56 -14.77 -4.95
C LEU A 191 -21.94 -15.41 -4.70
N GLY A 192 -22.52 -15.24 -3.50
CA GLY A 192 -23.80 -15.84 -3.15
C GLY A 192 -23.74 -17.36 -2.89
N ARG A 193 -22.55 -17.90 -2.62
CA ARG A 193 -22.28 -19.34 -2.42
C ARG A 193 -21.96 -19.66 -0.95
N ALA A 194 -22.57 -18.93 -0.01
CA ALA A 194 -22.28 -19.00 1.41
C ALA A 194 -22.51 -20.40 2.01
N GLU A 195 -23.48 -21.14 1.48
CA GLU A 195 -23.79 -22.53 1.81
C GLU A 195 -22.67 -23.53 1.45
N ASN A 196 -21.81 -23.16 0.50
CA ASN A 196 -20.70 -24.02 0.07
C ASN A 196 -19.44 -23.84 0.91
N ILE A 197 -19.35 -22.80 1.76
CA ILE A 197 -18.13 -22.48 2.53
C ILE A 197 -17.65 -23.66 3.37
N ALA A 198 -18.54 -24.26 4.16
CA ALA A 198 -18.20 -25.38 5.04
C ALA A 198 -17.72 -26.61 4.27
N ARG A 199 -18.35 -26.89 3.12
CA ARG A 199 -17.96 -28.00 2.24
C ARG A 199 -16.63 -27.72 1.52
N TYR A 200 -16.40 -26.49 1.08
CA TYR A 200 -15.22 -26.13 0.30
C TYR A 200 -13.94 -26.14 1.15
N PHE A 201 -14.08 -25.73 2.41
CA PHE A 201 -13.04 -25.66 3.43
C PHE A 201 -13.25 -26.71 4.54
N ASP A 202 -13.66 -27.92 4.17
CA ASP A 202 -13.95 -29.05 5.06
C ASP A 202 -12.80 -29.42 6.03
N ARG A 203 -11.55 -29.17 5.62
CA ARG A 203 -10.35 -29.35 6.44
C ARG A 203 -10.16 -28.28 7.51
N HIS A 204 -10.96 -27.22 7.51
CA HIS A 204 -10.91 -26.13 8.47
C HIS A 204 -12.13 -26.19 9.39
N SER A 205 -11.93 -26.68 10.62
CA SER A 205 -13.00 -26.83 11.62
C SER A 205 -13.76 -25.53 11.95
N GLY A 206 -13.18 -24.36 11.64
CA GLY A 206 -13.81 -23.05 11.79
C GLY A 206 -14.66 -22.58 10.61
N ALA A 207 -14.80 -23.36 9.52
CA ALA A 207 -15.46 -22.90 8.30
C ALA A 207 -16.95 -22.52 8.50
N ASP A 208 -17.70 -23.32 9.27
CA ASP A 208 -19.10 -23.00 9.63
C ASP A 208 -19.22 -21.70 10.44
N VAL A 209 -18.25 -21.46 11.34
CA VAL A 209 -18.20 -20.24 12.14
C VAL A 209 -17.96 -19.03 11.25
N ILE A 210 -17.04 -19.13 10.27
CA ILE A 210 -16.77 -18.05 9.31
C ILE A 210 -17.98 -17.78 8.43
N ALA A 211 -18.66 -18.83 7.94
CA ALA A 211 -19.90 -18.66 7.18
C ALA A 211 -20.97 -17.91 8.00
N ARG A 212 -21.09 -18.22 9.30
CA ARG A 212 -22.00 -17.51 10.21
C ARG A 212 -21.58 -16.06 10.44
N MET A 213 -20.29 -15.81 10.69
CA MET A 213 -19.73 -14.46 10.87
C MET A 213 -20.04 -13.56 9.68
N LEU A 214 -19.84 -14.09 8.46
CA LEU A 214 -20.13 -13.36 7.22
C LEU A 214 -21.63 -13.04 7.07
N ARG A 215 -22.52 -14.02 7.29
CA ARG A 215 -23.98 -13.80 7.22
C ARG A 215 -24.48 -12.77 8.24
N GLN A 216 -23.88 -12.75 9.42
CA GLN A 216 -24.27 -11.85 10.51
C GLN A 216 -23.47 -10.52 10.51
N ASN A 217 -22.52 -10.36 9.58
CA ASN A 217 -21.57 -9.26 9.52
C ASN A 217 -20.84 -9.00 10.86
N ILE A 218 -20.41 -10.06 11.54
CA ILE A 218 -19.72 -9.97 12.84
C ILE A 218 -18.21 -10.04 12.59
N ASN A 219 -17.49 -8.99 12.97
CA ASN A 219 -16.02 -8.89 12.81
C ASN A 219 -15.57 -9.21 11.37
N CYS A 220 -16.29 -8.64 10.41
CA CYS A 220 -16.06 -8.79 8.98
C CYS A 220 -15.95 -7.40 8.32
N PRO A 221 -15.01 -6.53 8.74
CA PRO A 221 -14.87 -5.20 8.15
C PRO A 221 -14.68 -5.30 6.63
N PRO A 222 -15.24 -4.36 5.85
CA PRO A 222 -15.01 -4.31 4.41
C PRO A 222 -13.56 -3.89 4.11
N THR A 223 -13.01 -4.42 3.03
CA THR A 223 -11.70 -4.03 2.51
C THR A 223 -11.73 -3.93 0.99
N THR A 224 -11.02 -2.94 0.45
CA THR A 224 -10.74 -2.78 -0.98
C THR A 224 -9.30 -3.22 -1.33
N SER A 225 -8.66 -3.97 -0.43
CA SER A 225 -7.26 -4.37 -0.54
C SER A 225 -6.98 -5.35 -1.68
N CYS A 226 -5.98 -5.01 -2.50
CA CYS A 226 -5.43 -5.91 -3.51
C CYS A 226 -4.71 -7.09 -2.84
N GLY A 227 -3.99 -6.87 -1.73
CA GLY A 227 -3.39 -7.96 -0.97
C GLY A 227 -4.42 -8.97 -0.48
N ARG A 228 -5.58 -8.49 0.00
CA ARG A 228 -6.69 -9.37 0.43
C ARG A 228 -7.39 -10.05 -0.76
N LEU A 229 -7.40 -9.44 -1.94
CA LEU A 229 -7.84 -10.10 -3.18
C LEU A 229 -6.89 -11.24 -3.58
N PHE A 230 -5.57 -11.05 -3.46
CA PHE A 230 -4.60 -12.15 -3.63
C PHE A 230 -4.86 -13.27 -2.62
N ASP A 231 -5.08 -12.94 -1.34
CA ASP A 231 -5.41 -13.93 -0.31
C ASP A 231 -6.71 -14.68 -0.64
N ALA A 232 -7.71 -14.01 -1.20
CA ALA A 232 -8.94 -14.66 -1.66
C ALA A 232 -8.67 -15.67 -2.78
N ALA A 233 -7.87 -15.30 -3.78
CA ALA A 233 -7.46 -16.21 -4.85
C ALA A 233 -6.66 -17.41 -4.30
N CYS A 234 -5.70 -17.17 -3.41
CA CYS A 234 -4.94 -18.21 -2.72
C CYS A 234 -5.86 -19.17 -1.95
N GLY A 235 -6.83 -18.64 -1.19
CA GLY A 235 -7.81 -19.43 -0.45
C GLY A 235 -8.65 -20.31 -1.36
N LEU A 236 -9.19 -19.77 -2.45
CA LEU A 236 -9.97 -20.54 -3.44
C LEU A 236 -9.14 -21.63 -4.11
N LEU A 237 -7.88 -21.35 -4.44
CA LEU A 237 -6.95 -22.30 -5.07
C LEU A 237 -6.26 -23.24 -4.08
N LYS A 238 -6.55 -23.10 -2.78
CA LYS A 238 -5.94 -23.87 -1.67
C LYS A 238 -4.41 -23.73 -1.62
N VAL A 239 -3.89 -22.58 -2.06
CA VAL A 239 -2.47 -22.22 -1.97
C VAL A 239 -2.23 -21.57 -0.61
N LYS A 240 -1.37 -22.20 0.20
CA LYS A 240 -0.98 -21.68 1.53
C LYS A 240 -2.19 -21.19 2.35
N PRO A 241 -3.14 -22.09 2.70
CA PRO A 241 -4.35 -21.70 3.41
C PRO A 241 -4.05 -21.02 4.76
N VAL A 242 -2.91 -21.36 5.39
CA VAL A 242 -2.35 -20.66 6.56
C VAL A 242 -0.91 -20.25 6.24
N ALA A 243 -0.62 -18.97 6.40
CA ALA A 243 0.67 -18.34 6.15
C ALA A 243 1.42 -18.09 7.46
N SER A 244 2.74 -18.22 7.41
CA SER A 244 3.69 -18.01 8.50
C SER A 244 4.00 -16.54 8.71
N PHE A 245 3.95 -15.75 7.64
CA PHE A 245 4.13 -14.31 7.64
C PHE A 245 3.25 -13.65 6.57
N GLU A 246 3.05 -12.33 6.69
CA GLU A 246 2.23 -11.59 5.75
C GLU A 246 2.85 -11.57 4.34
N GLY A 247 2.04 -11.91 3.33
CA GLY A 247 2.48 -11.98 1.93
C GLY A 247 3.00 -13.34 1.48
N GLU A 248 3.19 -14.33 2.37
CA GLU A 248 3.69 -15.66 1.97
C GLU A 248 2.81 -16.35 0.92
N ALA A 249 1.48 -16.32 1.09
CA ALA A 249 0.58 -16.98 0.17
C ALA A 249 0.56 -16.31 -1.22
N PRO A 250 0.45 -14.97 -1.35
CA PRO A 250 0.65 -14.27 -2.62
C PRO A 250 2.00 -14.58 -3.30
N MET A 251 3.10 -14.66 -2.54
CA MET A 251 4.42 -15.03 -3.08
C MET A 251 4.43 -16.46 -3.65
N GLU A 252 3.80 -17.40 -2.97
CA GLU A 252 3.68 -18.77 -3.48
C GLU A 252 2.79 -18.84 -4.73
N LEU A 253 1.70 -18.06 -4.77
CA LEU A 253 0.86 -17.96 -5.95
C LEU A 253 1.61 -17.36 -7.15
N GLU A 254 2.45 -16.34 -6.91
CA GLU A 254 3.33 -15.76 -7.93
C GLU A 254 4.29 -16.81 -8.49
N ARG A 255 4.92 -17.61 -7.62
CA ARG A 255 5.86 -18.68 -8.01
C ARG A 255 5.23 -19.72 -8.93
N LEU A 256 3.92 -19.96 -8.80
CA LEU A 256 3.16 -20.91 -9.62
C LEU A 256 2.77 -20.34 -11.00
N ALA A 257 2.82 -19.02 -11.19
CA ALA A 257 2.42 -18.35 -12.42
C ALA A 257 3.53 -18.43 -13.49
N THR A 258 3.47 -19.46 -14.34
CA THR A 258 4.44 -19.74 -15.40
C THR A 258 4.08 -19.11 -16.75
N HIS A 259 2.82 -19.19 -17.15
CA HIS A 259 2.29 -18.68 -18.41
C HIS A 259 0.97 -17.93 -18.18
N PRO A 260 1.01 -16.72 -17.57
CA PRO A 260 -0.24 -16.04 -17.26
C PRO A 260 -1.07 -15.71 -18.49
N GLN A 261 -2.37 -15.93 -18.39
CA GLN A 261 -3.37 -15.71 -19.44
C GLN A 261 -4.46 -14.79 -18.90
N ALA A 262 -4.91 -13.86 -19.73
CA ALA A 262 -5.95 -12.92 -19.38
C ALA A 262 -7.27 -13.32 -20.04
N ASP A 263 -8.37 -13.17 -19.32
CA ASP A 263 -9.71 -13.26 -19.86
C ASP A 263 -10.49 -11.99 -19.52
N ALA A 264 -10.77 -11.18 -20.53
CA ALA A 264 -11.46 -9.91 -20.39
C ALA A 264 -12.93 -10.07 -19.92
N GLY A 265 -13.50 -11.28 -20.03
CA GLY A 265 -14.85 -11.57 -19.54
C GLY A 265 -14.94 -11.79 -18.03
N LEU A 266 -13.80 -11.80 -17.32
CA LEU A 266 -13.72 -12.15 -15.90
C LEU A 266 -13.61 -10.94 -14.96
N TRP A 267 -13.91 -9.74 -15.44
CA TRP A 267 -13.98 -8.54 -14.62
C TRP A 267 -15.00 -7.55 -15.16
N ARG A 268 -15.42 -6.62 -14.30
CA ARG A 268 -16.34 -5.52 -14.67
C ARG A 268 -15.79 -4.22 -14.11
N LEU A 269 -15.97 -3.13 -14.86
CA LEU A 269 -15.60 -1.80 -14.42
C LEU A 269 -16.83 -0.89 -14.55
N GLU A 270 -17.32 -0.40 -13.43
CA GLU A 270 -18.51 0.47 -13.37
C GLU A 270 -18.24 1.66 -12.44
N ALA A 271 -18.33 2.88 -12.98
CA ALA A 271 -18.15 4.13 -12.23
C ALA A 271 -16.87 4.16 -11.34
N GLY A 272 -15.75 3.67 -11.87
CA GLY A 272 -14.47 3.61 -11.16
C GLY A 272 -14.30 2.42 -10.20
N VAL A 273 -15.32 1.57 -10.03
CA VAL A 273 -15.23 0.34 -9.22
C VAL A 273 -14.85 -0.85 -10.10
N LEU A 274 -13.68 -1.44 -9.83
CA LEU A 274 -13.21 -2.64 -10.54
C LEU A 274 -13.62 -3.91 -9.78
N ASP A 275 -14.53 -4.68 -10.36
CA ASP A 275 -15.06 -5.91 -9.80
C ASP A 275 -14.42 -7.15 -10.41
N LEU A 276 -13.68 -7.89 -9.58
CA LEU A 276 -12.97 -9.12 -9.93
C LEU A 276 -13.66 -10.37 -9.36
N ARG A 277 -14.90 -10.26 -8.86
CA ARG A 277 -15.69 -11.43 -8.45
C ARG A 277 -15.87 -12.46 -9.57
N PRO A 278 -16.10 -12.09 -10.85
CA PRO A 278 -16.18 -13.10 -11.91
C PRO A 278 -14.88 -13.91 -12.09
N LEU A 279 -13.72 -13.26 -11.93
CA LEU A 279 -12.43 -13.95 -11.88
C LEU A 279 -12.35 -14.90 -10.69
N LEU A 280 -12.70 -14.44 -9.48
CA LEU A 280 -12.71 -15.30 -8.28
C LEU A 280 -13.64 -16.51 -8.46
N GLU A 281 -14.82 -16.33 -9.05
CA GLU A 281 -15.72 -17.43 -9.36
C GLU A 281 -15.07 -18.46 -10.29
N ARG A 282 -14.36 -17.98 -11.31
CA ARG A 282 -13.67 -18.86 -12.27
C ARG A 282 -12.53 -19.67 -11.64
N LEU A 283 -11.92 -19.18 -10.57
CA LEU A 283 -10.85 -19.90 -9.84
C LEU A 283 -11.35 -21.12 -9.05
N ILE A 284 -12.66 -21.19 -8.74
CA ILE A 284 -13.23 -22.28 -7.95
C ILE A 284 -13.00 -23.62 -8.67
N GLY A 285 -12.28 -24.54 -8.02
CA GLY A 285 -12.00 -25.88 -8.55
C GLY A 285 -10.89 -25.97 -9.60
N LEU A 286 -10.22 -24.86 -9.96
CA LEU A 286 -9.02 -24.92 -10.78
C LEU A 286 -7.83 -25.49 -10.00
N THR A 287 -6.84 -26.01 -10.73
CA THR A 287 -5.54 -26.32 -10.14
C THR A 287 -4.83 -25.03 -9.73
N ALA A 288 -3.92 -25.13 -8.77
CA ALA A 288 -3.18 -23.96 -8.29
C ALA A 288 -2.36 -23.27 -9.40
N VAL A 289 -1.80 -24.04 -10.34
CA VAL A 289 -1.01 -23.51 -11.47
C VAL A 289 -1.91 -22.81 -12.50
N ASP A 290 -3.00 -23.46 -12.91
CA ASP A 290 -3.94 -22.87 -13.88
C ASP A 290 -4.58 -21.60 -13.31
N GLY A 291 -4.98 -21.66 -12.03
CA GLY A 291 -5.52 -20.53 -11.30
C GLY A 291 -4.53 -19.39 -11.14
N ALA A 292 -3.26 -19.68 -10.80
CA ALA A 292 -2.22 -18.66 -10.71
C ALA A 292 -2.00 -17.94 -12.05
N ASN A 293 -1.96 -18.68 -13.16
CA ASN A 293 -1.82 -18.12 -14.49
C ASN A 293 -3.01 -17.25 -14.89
N LEU A 294 -4.23 -17.73 -14.67
CA LEU A 294 -5.44 -16.98 -15.00
C LEU A 294 -5.58 -15.72 -14.12
N PHE A 295 -5.32 -15.85 -12.83
CA PHE A 295 -5.44 -14.75 -11.88
C PHE A 295 -4.48 -13.61 -12.22
N HIS A 296 -3.18 -13.88 -12.34
CA HIS A 296 -2.20 -12.83 -12.62
C HIS A 296 -2.39 -12.18 -14.00
N GLY A 297 -2.72 -12.99 -15.02
CA GLY A 297 -2.93 -12.47 -16.37
C GLY A 297 -4.17 -11.57 -16.43
N THR A 298 -5.29 -12.02 -15.88
CA THR A 298 -6.54 -11.26 -15.85
C THR A 298 -6.43 -10.03 -14.97
N LEU A 299 -5.82 -10.13 -13.79
CA LEU A 299 -5.62 -9.01 -12.88
C LEU A 299 -4.82 -7.88 -13.55
N ALA A 300 -3.70 -8.21 -14.21
CA ALA A 300 -2.87 -7.21 -14.87
C ALA A 300 -3.62 -6.49 -16.01
N ASP A 301 -4.41 -7.21 -16.82
CA ASP A 301 -5.19 -6.58 -17.89
C ASP A 301 -6.35 -5.73 -17.37
N ALA A 302 -7.05 -6.22 -16.34
CA ALA A 302 -8.12 -5.48 -15.65
C ALA A 302 -7.60 -4.17 -15.04
N MET A 303 -6.45 -4.21 -14.37
CA MET A 303 -5.80 -3.01 -13.81
C MET A 303 -5.38 -2.03 -14.92
N ALA A 304 -4.86 -2.54 -16.05
CA ALA A 304 -4.50 -1.68 -17.18
C ALA A 304 -5.73 -0.98 -17.78
N ALA A 305 -6.84 -1.70 -17.95
CA ALA A 305 -8.09 -1.13 -18.43
C ALA A 305 -8.68 -0.11 -17.43
N TRP A 306 -8.55 -0.37 -16.13
CA TRP A 306 -9.01 0.55 -15.09
C TRP A 306 -8.23 1.85 -15.06
N VAL A 307 -6.90 1.78 -15.21
CA VAL A 307 -6.06 2.98 -15.34
C VAL A 307 -6.36 3.74 -16.64
N ASP A 308 -6.60 3.04 -17.75
CA ASP A 308 -6.95 3.67 -19.04
C ASP A 308 -8.28 4.43 -18.96
N TRP A 309 -9.29 3.84 -18.30
CA TRP A 309 -10.54 4.52 -17.99
C TRP A 309 -10.28 5.85 -17.23
N ALA A 310 -9.46 5.84 -16.18
CA ALA A 310 -9.13 7.08 -15.46
C ALA A 310 -8.30 8.06 -16.32
N ALA A 311 -7.41 7.55 -17.17
CA ALA A 311 -6.60 8.38 -18.06
C ALA A 311 -7.46 9.16 -19.06
N GLU A 312 -8.55 8.56 -19.55
CA GLU A 312 -9.54 9.23 -20.40
C GLU A 312 -10.34 10.28 -19.64
N HIS A 313 -10.77 9.98 -18.40
CA HIS A 313 -11.60 10.89 -17.61
C HIS A 313 -10.83 12.10 -17.08
N GLU A 314 -9.56 11.92 -16.69
CA GLU A 314 -8.73 13.00 -16.13
C GLU A 314 -7.85 13.69 -17.19
N GLY A 315 -7.71 13.12 -18.38
CA GLY A 315 -6.78 13.61 -19.41
C GLY A 315 -5.29 13.43 -19.04
N ILE A 316 -4.98 12.51 -18.12
CA ILE A 316 -3.63 12.26 -17.59
C ILE A 316 -3.11 10.92 -18.11
N ARG A 317 -2.02 10.94 -18.88
CA ARG A 317 -1.40 9.75 -19.49
C ARG A 317 -0.19 9.21 -18.73
N ARG A 318 -0.02 9.57 -17.45
CA ARG A 318 1.04 9.05 -16.57
C ARG A 318 0.42 8.44 -15.32
N VAL A 319 0.95 7.29 -14.90
CA VAL A 319 0.48 6.58 -13.71
C VAL A 319 1.65 6.15 -12.85
N ALA A 320 1.65 6.56 -11.57
CA ALA A 320 2.55 6.04 -10.56
C ALA A 320 2.03 4.69 -10.05
N LEU A 321 2.91 3.68 -10.06
CA LEU A 321 2.63 2.32 -9.61
C LEU A 321 3.32 2.11 -8.26
N SER A 322 2.57 1.95 -7.18
CA SER A 322 3.14 1.85 -5.82
C SER A 322 2.25 1.02 -4.88
N GLY A 323 2.77 0.69 -3.70
CA GLY A 323 2.19 -0.27 -2.75
C GLY A 323 2.83 -1.66 -2.81
N GLY A 324 2.76 -2.41 -1.71
CA GLY A 324 3.49 -3.68 -1.53
C GLY A 324 3.20 -4.75 -2.58
N CYS A 325 2.03 -4.74 -3.23
CA CYS A 325 1.69 -5.71 -4.27
C CYS A 325 2.55 -5.58 -5.54
N PHE A 326 3.21 -4.44 -5.76
CA PHE A 326 4.14 -4.26 -6.90
C PHE A 326 5.49 -4.97 -6.73
N LEU A 327 5.75 -5.58 -5.57
CA LEU A 327 6.85 -6.55 -5.41
C LEU A 327 6.63 -7.81 -6.27
N ASN A 328 5.37 -8.13 -6.61
CA ASN A 328 5.02 -9.22 -7.50
C ASN A 328 5.48 -8.91 -8.94
N GLN A 329 6.52 -9.60 -9.40
CA GLN A 329 7.15 -9.39 -10.69
C GLN A 329 6.25 -9.78 -11.86
N VAL A 330 5.42 -10.80 -11.68
CA VAL A 330 4.49 -11.26 -12.72
C VAL A 330 3.43 -10.20 -13.00
N LEU A 331 2.81 -9.65 -11.95
CA LEU A 331 1.85 -8.55 -12.03
C LEU A 331 2.52 -7.29 -12.61
N SER A 332 3.61 -6.84 -12.00
CA SER A 332 4.27 -5.58 -12.36
C SER A 332 4.68 -5.55 -13.83
N ARG A 333 5.41 -6.56 -14.33
CA ARG A 333 5.86 -6.58 -15.73
C ARG A 333 4.70 -6.57 -16.71
N ARG A 334 3.68 -7.40 -16.46
CA ARG A 334 2.51 -7.49 -17.35
C ARG A 334 1.70 -6.22 -17.38
N LEU A 335 1.48 -5.60 -16.23
CA LEU A 335 0.75 -4.35 -16.14
C LEU A 335 1.51 -3.23 -16.86
N ILE A 336 2.82 -3.10 -16.64
CA ILE A 336 3.67 -2.10 -17.32
C ILE A 336 3.57 -2.24 -18.85
N ASP A 337 3.69 -3.46 -19.37
CA ASP A 337 3.58 -3.72 -20.80
C ASP A 337 2.17 -3.41 -21.32
N ALA A 338 1.14 -3.75 -20.55
CA ALA A 338 -0.26 -3.47 -20.89
C ALA A 338 -0.60 -1.97 -20.89
N LEU A 339 -0.01 -1.19 -19.97
CA LEU A 339 -0.14 0.26 -19.92
C LEU A 339 0.58 0.95 -21.08
N ARG A 340 1.80 0.51 -21.40
CA ARG A 340 2.57 1.04 -22.54
C ARG A 340 1.84 0.83 -23.86
N ARG A 341 1.22 -0.34 -24.07
CA ARG A 341 0.38 -0.61 -25.25
C ARG A 341 -0.83 0.33 -25.37
N ARG A 342 -1.28 0.93 -24.26
CA ARG A 342 -2.37 1.91 -24.18
C ARG A 342 -1.87 3.36 -24.22
N ASN A 343 -0.60 3.58 -24.56
CA ASN A 343 0.06 4.90 -24.55
C ASN A 343 0.00 5.60 -23.17
N ILE A 344 0.02 4.83 -22.09
CA ILE A 344 0.12 5.34 -20.72
C ILE A 344 1.56 5.13 -20.27
N VAL A 345 2.13 6.14 -19.61
CA VAL A 345 3.50 6.14 -19.09
C VAL A 345 3.48 5.63 -17.64
N PRO A 346 3.93 4.39 -17.37
CA PRO A 346 4.06 3.89 -16.01
C PRO A 346 5.32 4.45 -15.35
N LEU A 347 5.15 5.10 -14.21
CA LEU A 347 6.21 5.51 -13.29
C LEU A 347 6.35 4.44 -12.22
N GLN A 348 7.54 3.86 -12.13
CA GLN A 348 7.88 2.82 -11.14
C GLN A 348 8.82 3.39 -10.07
N PRO A 349 8.86 2.83 -8.86
CA PRO A 349 9.89 3.17 -7.89
C PRO A 349 11.30 2.96 -8.47
N ILE A 350 12.26 3.80 -8.09
CA ILE A 350 13.61 3.81 -8.68
C ILE A 350 14.67 3.35 -7.66
N ARG A 351 14.71 3.98 -6.50
CA ARG A 351 15.70 3.81 -5.43
C ARG A 351 15.08 3.13 -4.22
N LEU A 352 13.82 3.42 -3.92
CA LEU A 352 13.10 2.82 -2.80
C LEU A 352 12.19 1.69 -3.30
N PRO A 353 11.92 0.66 -2.47
CA PRO A 353 10.91 -0.35 -2.80
C PRO A 353 9.50 0.26 -2.80
N PRO A 354 8.51 -0.33 -3.50
CA PRO A 354 7.15 0.19 -3.59
C PRO A 354 6.34 0.11 -2.29
N GLY A 355 6.87 -0.46 -1.21
CA GLY A 355 6.13 -0.69 0.04
C GLY A 355 6.33 0.39 1.10
N ASP A 356 5.89 0.10 2.32
CA ASP A 356 5.79 1.05 3.44
C ASP A 356 7.09 1.79 3.78
N SER A 357 8.26 1.22 3.48
CA SER A 357 9.54 1.88 3.70
C SER A 357 9.79 3.08 2.79
N ALA A 358 8.95 3.31 1.77
CA ALA A 358 8.95 4.53 0.95
C ALA A 358 7.94 5.59 1.40
N ILE A 359 7.03 5.28 2.33
CA ILE A 359 5.96 6.18 2.75
C ILE A 359 6.50 7.50 3.29
N SER A 360 7.62 7.47 4.03
CA SER A 360 8.24 8.69 4.56
C SER A 360 8.69 9.66 3.47
N LEU A 361 9.23 9.17 2.34
CA LEU A 361 9.58 10.02 1.20
C LEU A 361 8.33 10.69 0.61
N GLY A 362 7.26 9.92 0.44
CA GLY A 362 6.00 10.45 -0.10
C GLY A 362 5.33 11.46 0.81
N GLN A 363 5.30 11.19 2.11
CA GLN A 363 4.83 12.13 3.14
C GLN A 363 5.62 13.45 3.09
N ALA A 364 6.95 13.38 3.06
CA ALA A 364 7.80 14.57 3.01
C ALA A 364 7.59 15.35 1.72
N TRP A 365 7.52 14.66 0.57
CA TRP A 365 7.25 15.29 -0.72
C TRP A 365 5.90 15.99 -0.76
N ALA A 366 4.81 15.31 -0.37
CA ALA A 366 3.46 15.85 -0.35
C ALA A 366 3.33 17.08 0.56
N ALA A 367 3.90 17.03 1.76
CA ALA A 367 3.91 18.17 2.68
C ALA A 367 4.76 19.33 2.16
N ALA A 368 5.93 19.04 1.57
CA ALA A 368 6.83 20.07 1.10
C ALA A 368 6.30 20.82 -0.14
N ILE A 369 5.68 20.12 -1.10
CA ILE A 369 5.09 20.77 -2.29
C ILE A 369 3.86 21.62 -1.92
N SER A 370 3.06 21.16 -0.94
CA SER A 370 1.92 21.94 -0.43
C SER A 370 2.38 23.24 0.25
N ALA A 371 3.44 23.17 1.07
CA ALA A 371 4.01 24.33 1.75
C ALA A 371 4.61 25.39 0.81
N THR A 372 5.10 25.01 -0.38
CA THR A 372 5.66 25.98 -1.35
C THR A 372 4.63 26.87 -2.06
N LYS A 373 3.33 26.58 -1.91
CA LYS A 373 2.26 27.41 -2.48
C LYS A 373 1.75 28.51 -1.52
N GLY A 374 2.17 28.48 -0.25
CA GLY A 374 1.71 29.36 0.82
C GLY A 374 2.40 30.72 0.89
#